data_AF-A0A3D0ZAX1-F1
#
_entry.id   AF-A0A3D0ZAX1-F1
#
_cell.length_a   1.000
_cell.length_b   1.000
_cell.length_c   1.000
_cell.angle_alpha   90.00
_cell.angle_beta   90.00
_cell.angle_gamma   90.00
#
_symmetry.space_group_name_H-M   'P 1'
#
loop_
_entity.id
_entity.type
_entity.pdbx_description
1 polymer ?
#
loop_
_entity_poly.entity_id
_entity_poly.type
_entity_poly.pdbx_seq_one_letter_code
_entity_poly.pdbx_strand_id
1 'polypeptide(L)' 'MSKQAEFFIYLIERYAEAKKTTAQKVLRQWDSLDLTNFIYEMYELYHVERLENAFDDIDTLIAEKA' A
#
# COMPACT_ATOMS: atom_id res chain seq x y z
N MET A 1 4.12 -5.27 -17.69
CA MET A 1 3.82 -5.44 -16.25
C MET A 1 2.40 -6.00 -16.15
N SER A 2 2.03 -6.70 -15.07
CA SER A 2 0.62 -7.00 -14.82
C SER A 2 -0.08 -5.72 -14.34
N LYS A 3 -1.39 -5.59 -14.58
CA LYS A 3 -2.18 -4.46 -14.04
C LYS A 3 -2.04 -4.34 -12.52
N GLN A 4 -1.93 -5.49 -11.84
CA GLN A 4 -1.67 -5.59 -10.41
C GLN A 4 -0.34 -4.94 -10.02
N ALA A 5 0.76 -5.22 -10.74
CA ALA A 5 2.06 -4.62 -10.46
C ALA A 5 2.06 -3.11 -10.74
N GLU A 6 1.41 -2.66 -11.82
CA GLU A 6 1.28 -1.23 -12.14
C GLU A 6 0.49 -0.48 -11.07
N PHE A 7 -0.64 -1.05 -10.62
CA PHE A 7 -1.43 -0.47 -9.54
C PHE A 7 -0.69 -0.47 -8.21
N PHE A 8 0.04 -1.54 -7.89
CA PHE A 8 0.81 -1.59 -6.64
C PHE A 8 1.89 -0.51 -6.57
N ILE A 9 2.62 -0.28 -7.67
CA ILE A 9 3.58 0.83 -7.77
C ILE A 9 2.85 2.16 -7.56
N TYR A 10 1.74 2.37 -8.28
CA TYR A 10 0.92 3.57 -8.15
C TYR A 10 0.42 3.80 -6.70
N LEU A 11 -0.05 2.74 -6.04
CA LEU A 11 -0.55 2.76 -4.66
C LEU A 11 0.55 3.20 -3.69
N ILE A 12 1.75 2.60 -3.79
CA ILE A 12 2.89 2.95 -2.93
C ILE A 12 3.30 4.40 -3.14
N GLU A 13 3.39 4.87 -4.39
CA GLU A 13 3.79 6.24 -4.69
C GLU A 13 2.82 7.25 -4.10
N ARG A 14 1.52 7.02 -4.25
CA ARG A 14 0.47 7.89 -3.73
C ARG A 14 0.36 7.85 -2.21
N TYR A 15 0.51 6.68 -1.61
CA TYR A 15 0.57 6.55 -0.16
C TYR A 15 1.79 7.27 0.42
N ALA A 16 2.95 7.15 -0.24
CA ALA A 16 4.15 7.87 0.15
C ALA A 16 3.98 9.39 0.04
N GLU A 17 3.35 9.88 -1.03
CA GLU A 17 2.99 11.29 -1.21
C GLU A 17 2.09 11.78 -0.07
N ALA A 18 1.02 11.03 0.25
CA ALA A 18 0.10 11.35 1.35
C ALA A 18 0.81 11.40 2.71
N LYS A 19 1.76 10.49 2.95
CA LYS A 19 2.56 10.42 4.19
C LYS A 19 3.79 11.33 4.19
N LYS A 20 3.98 12.15 3.14
CA LYS A 20 5.14 13.05 2.98
C LYS A 20 6.49 12.33 3.13
N THR A 21 6.57 11.13 2.56
CA THR A 21 7.73 10.24 2.62
C THR A 21 8.08 9.71 1.22
N THR A 22 8.96 8.71 1.14
CA THR A 22 9.32 8.07 -0.14
C THR A 22 8.73 6.67 -0.26
N ALA A 23 8.39 6.28 -1.48
CA ALA A 23 7.95 4.92 -1.82
C ALA A 23 8.88 3.85 -1.25
N GLN A 24 10.20 4.10 -1.28
CA GLN A 24 11.20 3.19 -0.71
C GLN A 24 11.06 3.02 0.81
N LYS A 25 10.77 4.10 1.56
CA LYS A 25 10.56 4.03 3.01
C LYS A 25 9.27 3.30 3.36
N VAL A 26 8.20 3.58 2.61
CA VAL A 26 6.91 2.88 2.75
C VAL A 26 7.09 1.38 2.50
N LEU A 27 7.72 1.02 1.38
CA LEU A 27 7.95 -0.38 1.04
C LEU A 27 8.77 -1.10 2.12
N ARG A 28 9.81 -0.47 2.66
CA ARG A 28 10.59 -1.03 3.79
C ARG A 28 9.75 -1.22 5.05
N GLN A 29 8.84 -0.28 5.33
CA GLN A 29 7.94 -0.40 6.48
C GLN A 29 6.99 -1.57 6.31
N TRP A 30 6.33 -1.68 5.15
CA TRP A 30 5.42 -2.79 4.87
C TRP A 30 6.14 -4.14 4.87
N ASP A 31 7.36 -4.19 4.32
CA ASP A 31 8.20 -5.39 4.33
C ASP A 31 8.59 -5.80 5.76
N SER A 32 8.96 -4.84 6.61
CA SER A 32 9.27 -5.10 8.02
C SER A 32 8.09 -5.60 8.86
N LEU A 33 6.86 -5.43 8.38
CA LEU A 33 5.62 -5.84 9.04
C LEU A 33 4.97 -7.06 8.35
N ASP A 34 5.65 -7.67 7.37
CA ASP A 34 5.12 -8.75 6.52
C ASP A 34 3.80 -8.39 5.81
N LEU A 35 3.57 -7.10 5.51
CA LEU A 35 2.36 -6.58 4.88
C LEU A 35 2.45 -6.47 3.35
N THR A 36 3.66 -6.46 2.78
CA THR A 36 3.89 -6.21 1.35
C THR A 36 3.08 -7.16 0.45
N ASN A 37 3.17 -8.47 0.70
CA ASN A 37 2.45 -9.47 -0.09
C ASN A 37 0.93 -9.37 0.10
N PHE A 38 0.48 -9.09 1.33
CA PHE A 38 -0.93 -8.91 1.63
C PHE A 38 -1.51 -7.73 0.85
N ILE A 39 -0.88 -6.55 0.93
CA ILE A 39 -1.30 -5.34 0.21
C ILE A 39 -1.25 -5.57 -1.31
N TYR A 40 -0.26 -6.33 -1.81
CA TYR A 40 -0.17 -6.69 -3.23
C TYR A 40 -1.35 -7.57 -3.69
N GLU A 41 -1.79 -8.52 -2.87
CA GLU A 41 -2.93 -9.40 -3.15
C GLU A 41 -4.29 -8.67 -3.08
N MET A 42 -4.39 -7.56 -2.33
CA MET A 42 -5.59 -6.74 -2.20
C MET A 42 -5.96 -5.93 -3.46
N TYR A 43 -5.26 -6.13 -4.58
CA TYR A 43 -5.50 -5.43 -5.85
C TYR A 43 -6.96 -5.43 -6.27
N GLU A 44 -7.65 -6.59 -6.21
CA GLU A 44 -9.05 -6.70 -6.63
C GLU A 44 -9.99 -5.78 -5.85
N LEU A 45 -9.67 -5.47 -4.59
CA LEU A 45 -10.44 -4.54 -3.78
C LEU A 45 -9.99 -3.09 -3.99
N TYR A 46 -8.68 -2.82 -3.88
CA TYR A 46 -8.16 -1.46 -3.91
C TYR A 46 -8.26 -0.79 -5.29
N HIS A 47 -8.31 -1.56 -6.39
CA HIS A 47 -8.40 -0.98 -7.73
C HIS A 47 -9.81 -0.50 -8.12
N VAL A 48 -10.86 -0.91 -7.39
CA VAL A 48 -12.24 -0.50 -7.65
C VAL A 48 -12.73 0.60 -6.70
N GLU A 49 -12.04 0.78 -5.57
CA GLU A 49 -12.39 1.77 -4.56
C GLU A 49 -11.63 3.09 -4.72
N ARG A 50 -11.94 4.04 -3.83
CA ARG A 50 -11.13 5.24 -3.67
C ARG A 50 -9.80 4.89 -3.04
N LEU A 51 -8.76 5.57 -3.47
CA LEU A 51 -7.40 5.32 -2.99
C LEU A 51 -7.28 5.64 -1.49
N GLU A 52 -8.04 6.61 -1.01
CA GLU A 52 -8.11 6.98 0.40
C GLU A 52 -8.63 5.82 1.28
N ASN A 53 -9.58 5.01 0.80
CA ASN A 53 -10.04 3.83 1.55
C ASN A 53 -8.91 2.81 1.72
N ALA A 54 -8.12 2.59 0.66
CA ALA A 54 -6.96 1.71 0.73
C ALA A 54 -5.90 2.26 1.70
N PHE A 55 -5.75 3.59 1.79
CA PHE A 55 -4.83 4.20 2.74
C PHE A 55 -5.26 3.99 4.19
N ASP A 56 -6.55 4.18 4.49
CA ASP A 56 -7.11 3.98 5.83
C ASP A 56 -6.98 2.51 6.28
N ASP A 57 -7.21 1.58 5.36
CA ASP A 57 -7.02 0.13 5.60
C ASP A 57 -5.54 -0.19 5.87
N ILE A 58 -4.62 0.29 5.04
CA ILE A 58 -3.17 0.12 5.22
C ILE A 58 -2.71 0.72 6.56
N ASP A 59 -3.21 1.89 6.94
CA ASP A 59 -2.88 2.50 8.23
C ASP A 59 -3.35 1.63 9.41
N THR A 60 -4.54 1.04 9.29
CA THR A 60 -5.08 0.11 10.30
C THR A 60 -4.21 -1.15 10.40
N LEU A 61 -3.84 -1.75 9.27
CA LEU A 61 -2.95 -2.92 9.23
C LEU A 61 -1.58 -2.63 9.85
N ILE A 62 -1.02 -1.45 9.58
CA ILE A 62 0.25 -1.02 10.20
C ILE A 62 0.07 -0.88 11.71
N ALA A 63 -1.03 -0.27 12.17
CA ALA A 63 -1.30 -0.08 13.60
C ALA A 63 -1.53 -1.40 14.37
N GLU A 64 -2.06 -2.43 13.71
CA GLU A 64 -2.24 -3.77 14.31
C GLU A 64 -0.94 -4.57 14.41
N LYS A 65 0.03 -4.28 13.54
CA LYS A 65 1.32 -5.00 13.46
C LYS A 65 2.48 -4.31 14.18
N ALA A 66 2.36 -3.01 14.46
CA ALA A 66 3.37 -2.18 15.13
C ALA A 66 3.32 -2.32 16.66
#